data_AF-A0A1W6LK55-F1
#
_entry.id   AF-A0A1W6LK55-F1
#
_cell.length_a   1.000
_cell.length_b   1.000
_cell.length_c   1.000
_cell.angle_alpha   90.00
_cell.angle_beta   90.00
_cell.angle_gamma   90.00
#
_symmetry.space_group_name_H-M   'P 1'
#
loop_
_entity.id
_entity.type
_entity.pdbx_description
1 polymer ?
#
loop_
_entity_poly.entity_id
_entity_poly.type
_entity_poly.pdbx_seq_one_letter_code
_entity_poly.pdbx_strand_id
1 'polypeptide(L)'
;MKYASAFLFAVFLSAASLGQWDTALDHDGNEIIDLSDLSYFAQHWLETSDVEVPSVWGLSEVEAEEAIFSAGLSVGSLTQQHSLSFPQDTVISQYPAAGESVPYGSGVNLTVSFTQDGFSGMSWVYIDEAELVGYMSKYETTNAQYCKFLSDALDARKIEVRKDGIYGVRGEYNGQLYYDIDDPHAQISFSDGYFHVESRSGYDMNSHPVVEVSWFGAKAFCDFYSYVLPSEAQWQAAADYNASFHYGCGLNIDSSKANYDLNNPQGLPSFPHTTPVGQFGEYGYSLCDMAGNVWEWTDSTSSEGSRVLKGGSWCDSAQNCKVSESLSSSPLPTHFNCGFRAFIPK
;
A
#
# COMPACT_ATOMS: atom_id res chain seq x y z
N MET A 1 -16.07 -54.26 17.30
CA MET A 1 -15.80 -53.00 16.57
C MET A 1 -14.38 -52.44 16.71
N LYS A 2 -13.60 -52.72 17.77
CA LYS A 2 -12.17 -52.29 17.84
C LYS A 2 -11.17 -53.13 17.03
N TYR A 3 -11.57 -54.31 16.54
CA TYR A 3 -10.70 -55.21 15.77
C TYR A 3 -10.87 -55.09 14.25
N ALA A 4 -11.89 -54.36 13.77
CA ALA A 4 -12.09 -54.13 12.34
C ALA A 4 -11.17 -53.03 11.78
N SER A 5 -10.73 -52.08 12.61
CA SER A 5 -9.90 -50.94 12.17
C SER A 5 -8.44 -51.31 11.90
N ALA A 6 -7.87 -52.26 12.65
CA ALA A 6 -6.48 -52.68 12.45
C ALA A 6 -6.29 -53.49 11.16
N PHE A 7 -7.32 -54.24 10.75
CA PHE A 7 -7.30 -55.04 9.52
C PHE A 7 -7.38 -54.14 8.28
N LEU A 8 -8.24 -53.12 8.31
CA LEU A 8 -8.35 -52.10 7.25
C LEU A 8 -7.09 -51.22 7.14
N PHE A 9 -6.45 -50.88 8.25
CA PHE A 9 -5.20 -50.10 8.26
C PHE A 9 -4.00 -50.88 7.68
N ALA A 10 -3.92 -52.19 7.93
CA ALA A 10 -2.89 -53.06 7.36
C ALA A 10 -3.06 -53.27 5.84
N VAL A 11 -4.31 -53.33 5.37
CA VAL A 11 -4.64 -53.40 3.93
C VAL A 11 -4.28 -52.09 3.22
N PHE A 12 -4.52 -50.94 3.86
CA PHE A 12 -4.15 -49.61 3.35
C PHE A 12 -2.63 -49.43 3.16
N LEU A 13 -1.82 -49.81 4.15
CA LEU A 13 -0.35 -49.73 4.07
C LEU A 13 0.25 -50.70 3.04
N SER A 14 -0.37 -51.87 2.88
CA SER A 14 0.02 -52.86 1.87
C SER A 14 -0.20 -52.34 0.44
N ALA A 15 -1.38 -51.79 0.15
CA ALA A 15 -1.76 -51.28 -1.18
C ALA A 15 -0.96 -50.03 -1.59
N ALA A 16 -0.70 -49.12 -0.64
CA ALA A 16 0.07 -47.89 -0.89
C ALA A 16 1.54 -48.17 -1.26
N SER A 17 2.14 -49.27 -0.76
CA SER A 17 3.55 -49.62 -1.06
C SER A 17 3.75 -50.28 -2.43
N LEU A 18 2.69 -50.79 -3.05
CA LEU A 18 2.74 -51.58 -4.29
C LEU A 18 2.16 -50.85 -5.51
N GLY A 19 1.55 -49.68 -5.33
CA GLY A 19 1.03 -48.85 -6.42
C GLY A 19 -0.11 -49.51 -7.22
N GLN A 20 -0.75 -50.53 -6.67
CA GLN A 20 -1.87 -51.24 -7.26
C GLN A 20 -3.11 -50.98 -6.41
N TRP A 21 -3.96 -50.08 -6.87
CA TRP A 21 -5.18 -49.64 -6.19
C TRP A 21 -6.42 -50.47 -6.59
N ASP A 22 -6.26 -51.47 -7.44
CA ASP A 22 -7.37 -51.87 -8.31
C ASP A 22 -8.19 -53.07 -7.81
N THR A 23 -7.77 -53.88 -6.82
CA THR A 23 -8.62 -54.94 -6.21
C THR A 23 -7.96 -55.64 -5.02
N ALA A 24 -8.75 -55.95 -3.97
CA ALA A 24 -8.39 -56.92 -2.93
C ALA A 24 -9.30 -58.15 -3.06
N LEU A 25 -8.71 -59.32 -3.34
CA LEU A 25 -9.42 -60.60 -3.56
C LEU A 25 -9.24 -61.55 -2.36
N ASP A 26 -10.23 -62.37 -2.05
CA ASP A 26 -10.10 -63.44 -1.05
C ASP A 26 -9.38 -64.66 -1.62
N HIS A 27 -9.18 -65.68 -0.76
CA HIS A 27 -8.53 -66.94 -1.14
C HIS A 27 -9.24 -67.66 -2.29
N ASP A 28 -10.54 -67.41 -2.47
CA ASP A 28 -11.37 -68.03 -3.50
C ASP A 28 -11.48 -67.14 -4.76
N GLY A 29 -10.78 -66.01 -4.81
CA GLY A 29 -10.73 -65.10 -5.96
C GLY A 29 -11.95 -64.18 -6.08
N ASN A 30 -12.75 -64.05 -5.02
CA ASN A 30 -13.86 -63.10 -5.00
C ASN A 30 -13.39 -61.71 -4.58
N GLU A 31 -13.99 -60.69 -5.16
CA GLU A 31 -13.75 -59.28 -4.82
C GLU A 31 -14.27 -58.99 -3.41
N ILE A 32 -13.37 -58.65 -2.48
CA ILE A 32 -13.72 -58.43 -1.07
C ILE A 32 -14.20 -57.00 -0.84
N ILE A 33 -13.79 -56.05 -1.68
CA ILE A 33 -14.09 -54.62 -1.52
C ILE A 33 -14.33 -54.00 -2.90
N ASP A 34 -15.54 -53.52 -3.16
CA ASP A 34 -15.88 -52.72 -4.35
C ASP A 34 -15.28 -51.31 -4.19
N LEU A 35 -14.69 -50.74 -5.24
CA LEU A 35 -14.18 -49.36 -5.26
C LEU A 35 -15.28 -48.32 -4.95
N SER A 36 -16.55 -48.64 -5.27
CA SER A 36 -17.70 -47.83 -4.87
C SER A 36 -17.89 -47.79 -3.35
N ASP A 37 -17.56 -48.88 -2.64
CA ASP A 37 -17.54 -48.93 -1.18
C ASP A 37 -16.31 -48.23 -0.58
N LEU A 38 -15.13 -48.28 -1.20
CA LEU A 38 -13.93 -47.57 -0.69
C LEU A 38 -14.04 -46.06 -0.79
N SER A 39 -14.57 -45.56 -1.90
CA SER A 39 -14.88 -44.14 -2.08
C SER A 39 -15.99 -43.68 -1.16
N TYR A 40 -17.03 -44.50 -0.97
CA TYR A 40 -18.06 -44.28 0.05
C TYR A 40 -17.47 -44.25 1.46
N PHE A 41 -16.69 -45.26 1.87
CA PHE A 41 -16.07 -45.32 3.20
C PHE A 41 -15.05 -44.20 3.43
N ALA A 42 -14.26 -43.81 2.43
CA ALA A 42 -13.30 -42.70 2.53
C ALA A 42 -14.02 -41.34 2.62
N GLN A 43 -15.07 -41.10 1.83
CA GLN A 43 -15.92 -39.92 1.96
C GLN A 43 -16.64 -39.91 3.31
N HIS A 44 -17.24 -41.02 3.73
CA HIS A 44 -17.96 -41.11 4.99
C HIS A 44 -17.04 -41.02 6.22
N TRP A 45 -15.80 -41.52 6.15
CA TRP A 45 -14.81 -41.34 7.21
C TRP A 45 -14.30 -39.91 7.29
N LEU A 46 -14.06 -39.25 6.15
CA LEU A 46 -13.70 -37.84 6.12
C LEU A 46 -14.83 -36.99 6.70
N GLU A 47 -16.08 -37.18 6.23
CA GLU A 47 -17.29 -36.49 6.72
C GLU A 47 -17.61 -36.71 8.21
N THR A 48 -17.03 -37.73 8.86
CA THR A 48 -17.24 -38.04 10.29
C THR A 48 -15.99 -37.84 11.16
N SER A 49 -14.87 -37.40 10.57
CA SER A 49 -13.64 -37.10 11.29
C SER A 49 -13.59 -35.63 11.70
N ASP A 50 -13.24 -35.38 12.95
CA ASP A 50 -12.95 -34.02 13.40
C ASP A 50 -11.51 -33.65 13.01
N VAL A 51 -11.33 -32.39 12.62
CA VAL A 51 -10.06 -31.74 12.28
C VAL A 51 -9.86 -30.52 13.17
N GLU A 52 -8.59 -30.24 13.51
CA GLU A 52 -8.22 -29.09 14.33
C GLU A 52 -8.19 -27.81 13.48
N VAL A 53 -8.83 -26.76 13.97
CA VAL A 53 -8.87 -25.47 13.28
C VAL A 53 -7.50 -24.78 13.35
N PRO A 54 -6.87 -24.44 12.21
CA PRO A 54 -5.57 -23.78 12.20
C PRO A 54 -5.68 -22.34 12.70
N SER A 55 -4.57 -21.82 13.24
CA SER A 55 -4.45 -20.38 13.50
C SER A 55 -4.18 -19.65 12.19
N VAL A 56 -5.10 -18.76 11.83
CA VAL A 56 -4.96 -17.86 10.66
C VAL A 56 -4.85 -16.39 11.06
N TRP A 57 -4.82 -16.10 12.36
CA TRP A 57 -4.63 -14.73 12.86
C TRP A 57 -3.33 -14.11 12.35
N GLY A 58 -3.42 -12.89 11.81
CA GLY A 58 -2.28 -12.15 11.28
C GLY A 58 -1.81 -12.59 9.89
N LEU A 59 -2.39 -13.65 9.31
CA LEU A 59 -2.15 -14.02 7.92
C LEU A 59 -2.93 -13.09 6.98
N SER A 60 -2.48 -12.99 5.73
CA SER A 60 -3.31 -12.43 4.66
C SER A 60 -4.52 -13.32 4.39
N GLU A 61 -5.57 -12.76 3.76
CA GLU A 61 -6.74 -13.54 3.35
C GLU A 61 -6.34 -14.77 2.53
N VAL A 62 -5.48 -14.62 1.52
CA VAL A 62 -5.03 -15.73 0.66
C VAL A 62 -4.29 -16.81 1.44
N GLU A 63 -3.35 -16.44 2.31
CA GLU A 63 -2.61 -17.40 3.15
C GLU A 63 -3.53 -18.11 4.15
N ALA A 64 -4.54 -17.41 4.67
CA ALA A 64 -5.56 -17.98 5.53
C ALA A 64 -6.43 -19.00 4.78
N GLU A 65 -6.86 -18.70 3.56
CA GLU A 65 -7.61 -19.64 2.71
C GLU A 65 -6.80 -20.92 2.47
N GLU A 66 -5.54 -20.78 2.04
CA GLU A 66 -4.66 -21.93 1.80
C GLU A 66 -4.47 -22.79 3.05
N ALA A 67 -4.28 -22.16 4.21
CA ALA A 67 -4.14 -22.87 5.49
C ALA A 67 -5.42 -23.62 5.89
N ILE A 68 -6.59 -23.01 5.69
CA ILE A 68 -7.91 -23.60 5.98
C ILE A 68 -8.16 -24.80 5.06
N PHE A 69 -7.93 -24.65 3.75
CA PHE A 69 -8.10 -25.75 2.79
C PHE A 69 -7.13 -26.90 3.07
N SER A 70 -5.88 -26.59 3.41
CA SER A 70 -4.86 -27.60 3.75
C SER A 70 -5.23 -28.40 5.01
N ALA A 71 -6.01 -27.82 5.92
CA ALA A 71 -6.52 -28.47 7.12
C ALA A 71 -7.80 -29.32 6.89
N GLY A 72 -8.32 -29.37 5.66
CA GLY A 72 -9.57 -30.09 5.35
C GLY A 72 -10.83 -29.31 5.78
N LEU A 73 -10.72 -28.00 5.94
CA LEU A 73 -11.81 -27.09 6.29
C LEU A 73 -12.20 -26.25 5.08
N SER A 74 -13.30 -25.50 5.20
CA SER A 74 -13.74 -24.54 4.19
C SER A 74 -13.75 -23.12 4.75
N VAL A 75 -13.66 -22.12 3.87
CA VAL A 75 -13.84 -20.73 4.26
C VAL A 75 -15.34 -20.47 4.47
N GLY A 76 -15.68 -19.97 5.65
CA GLY A 76 -17.05 -19.63 6.04
C GLY A 76 -17.43 -18.21 5.59
N SER A 77 -18.15 -17.48 6.45
CA SER A 77 -18.48 -16.08 6.18
C SER A 77 -17.25 -15.18 6.33
N LEU A 78 -16.97 -14.37 5.31
CA LEU A 78 -15.99 -13.30 5.36
C LEU A 78 -16.69 -11.99 5.76
N THR A 79 -16.17 -11.36 6.82
CA THR A 79 -16.61 -10.03 7.26
C THR A 79 -15.43 -9.08 7.28
N GLN A 80 -15.70 -7.82 7.00
CA GLN A 80 -14.67 -6.79 7.02
C GLN A 80 -14.87 -5.91 8.25
N GLN A 81 -13.77 -5.59 8.94
CA GLN A 81 -13.76 -4.66 10.07
C GLN A 81 -12.72 -3.57 9.87
N HIS A 82 -13.13 -2.33 10.09
CA HIS A 82 -12.24 -1.19 9.99
C HIS A 82 -11.14 -1.29 11.05
N SER A 83 -9.89 -1.19 10.64
CA SER A 83 -8.75 -1.28 11.56
C SER A 83 -7.59 -0.40 11.12
N LEU A 84 -7.09 0.42 12.05
CA LEU A 84 -5.87 1.21 11.89
C LEU A 84 -4.63 0.51 12.46
N SER A 85 -4.82 -0.61 13.15
CA SER A 85 -3.75 -1.34 13.84
C SER A 85 -3.24 -2.56 13.07
N PHE A 86 -3.90 -2.91 11.98
CA PHE A 86 -3.59 -4.06 11.15
C PHE A 86 -3.51 -3.62 9.68
N PRO A 87 -2.56 -4.16 8.87
CA PRO A 87 -2.54 -3.92 7.43
C PRO A 87 -3.87 -4.31 6.78
N GLN A 88 -4.16 -3.77 5.59
CA GLN A 88 -5.35 -4.19 4.84
C GLN A 88 -5.27 -5.70 4.50
N ASP A 89 -6.44 -6.35 4.40
CA ASP A 89 -6.62 -7.75 4.01
C ASP A 89 -5.90 -8.74 4.94
N THR A 90 -5.74 -8.36 6.21
CA THR A 90 -5.15 -9.19 7.28
C THR A 90 -6.25 -9.79 8.14
N VAL A 91 -6.18 -11.07 8.46
CA VAL A 91 -7.14 -11.72 9.37
C VAL A 91 -6.92 -11.22 10.80
N ILE A 92 -7.91 -10.52 11.34
CA ILE A 92 -7.88 -9.97 12.70
C ILE A 92 -8.68 -10.80 13.71
N SER A 93 -9.61 -11.64 13.22
CA SER A 93 -10.26 -12.68 14.03
C SER A 93 -10.79 -13.81 13.17
N GLN A 94 -10.92 -14.99 13.76
CA GLN A 94 -11.52 -16.18 13.16
C GLN A 94 -12.55 -16.81 14.09
N TYR A 95 -13.48 -17.59 13.54
CA TYR A 95 -14.35 -18.49 14.28
C TYR A 95 -14.71 -19.71 13.43
N PRO A 96 -14.63 -20.96 13.93
CA PRO A 96 -14.22 -21.37 15.28
C PRO A 96 -12.76 -20.99 15.63
N ALA A 97 -12.42 -20.94 16.92
CA ALA A 97 -11.10 -20.48 17.35
C ALA A 97 -10.01 -21.51 17.00
N ALA A 98 -8.78 -21.03 16.86
CA ALA A 98 -7.63 -21.90 16.61
C ALA A 98 -7.50 -22.98 17.71
N GLY A 99 -7.25 -24.22 17.30
CA GLY A 99 -7.16 -25.38 18.19
C GLY A 99 -8.50 -26.04 18.55
N GLU A 100 -9.64 -25.50 18.10
CA GLU A 100 -10.93 -26.18 18.24
C GLU A 100 -11.02 -27.37 17.29
N SER A 101 -11.71 -28.43 17.72
CA SER A 101 -11.92 -29.66 16.94
C SER A 101 -13.31 -29.60 16.32
N VAL A 102 -13.38 -29.64 14.98
CA VAL A 102 -14.65 -29.48 14.24
C VAL A 102 -14.77 -30.53 13.14
N PRO A 103 -15.99 -30.91 12.72
CA PRO A 103 -16.15 -31.86 11.62
C PRO A 103 -15.44 -31.40 10.35
N TYR A 104 -14.84 -32.33 9.62
CA TYR A 104 -14.25 -32.07 8.31
C TYR A 104 -15.19 -31.31 7.38
N GLY A 105 -14.64 -30.35 6.62
CA GLY A 105 -15.38 -29.48 5.73
C GLY A 105 -16.14 -28.34 6.43
N SER A 106 -16.10 -28.25 7.77
CA SER A 106 -16.69 -27.11 8.50
C SER A 106 -16.13 -25.77 8.02
N GLY A 107 -16.98 -24.75 8.03
CA GLY A 107 -16.62 -23.39 7.66
C GLY A 107 -15.89 -22.64 8.78
N VAL A 108 -14.79 -21.96 8.45
CA VAL A 108 -14.10 -21.01 9.32
C VAL A 108 -14.43 -19.59 8.85
N ASN A 109 -15.22 -18.88 9.66
CA ASN A 109 -15.58 -17.49 9.44
C ASN A 109 -14.38 -16.60 9.75
N LEU A 110 -14.16 -15.58 8.92
CA LEU A 110 -13.04 -14.67 9.05
C LEU A 110 -13.52 -13.23 9.19
N THR A 111 -12.82 -12.47 10.01
CA THR A 111 -12.86 -11.01 10.00
C THR A 111 -11.53 -10.51 9.48
N VAL A 112 -11.54 -9.81 8.36
CA VAL A 112 -10.36 -9.18 7.78
C VAL A 112 -10.38 -7.68 8.03
N SER A 113 -9.20 -7.11 8.28
CA SER A 113 -9.05 -5.66 8.35
C SER A 113 -9.27 -5.04 6.98
N PHE A 114 -10.14 -4.04 6.94
CA PHE A 114 -10.15 -3.10 5.82
C PHE A 114 -9.80 -1.72 6.36
N THR A 115 -9.13 -0.93 5.53
CA THR A 115 -9.08 0.52 5.71
C THR A 115 -10.19 1.08 4.85
N GLN A 116 -10.88 2.14 5.31
CA GLN A 116 -12.12 2.59 4.66
C GLN A 116 -11.91 3.10 3.21
N ASP A 117 -10.65 3.22 2.76
CA ASP A 117 -10.25 3.61 1.43
C ASP A 117 -9.33 2.52 0.84
N GLY A 118 -9.81 1.75 -0.14
CA GLY A 118 -9.14 0.59 -0.73
C GLY A 118 -7.71 0.88 -1.23
N PHE A 119 -6.74 0.66 -0.34
CA PHE A 119 -5.33 1.02 -0.37
C PHE A 119 -5.04 2.47 0.07
N SER A 120 -4.39 2.62 1.22
CA SER A 120 -3.50 3.75 1.45
C SER A 120 -2.13 3.24 1.86
N GLY A 121 -1.28 2.92 0.88
CA GLY A 121 0.18 2.89 1.11
C GLY A 121 0.74 4.21 1.68
N MET A 122 -0.12 5.18 2.01
CA MET A 122 0.12 6.32 2.87
C MET A 122 0.39 5.84 4.31
N SER A 123 1.52 6.25 4.86
CA SER A 123 1.78 6.18 6.30
C SER A 123 1.43 7.53 6.92
N TRP A 124 0.77 7.52 8.08
CA TRP A 124 0.26 8.73 8.73
C TRP A 124 0.92 8.96 10.08
N VAL A 125 1.21 10.21 10.40
CA VAL A 125 1.70 10.67 11.69
C VAL A 125 0.65 11.58 12.31
N TYR A 126 0.15 11.20 13.48
CA TYR A 126 -0.76 12.06 14.25
C TYR A 126 0.02 13.14 14.98
N ILE A 127 -0.44 14.38 14.87
CA ILE A 127 0.13 15.55 15.53
C ILE A 127 -1.02 16.29 16.22
N ASP A 128 -0.79 16.70 17.47
CA ASP A 128 -1.77 17.36 18.33
C ASP A 128 -1.15 18.63 18.93
N GLU A 129 -0.80 19.57 18.05
CA GLU A 129 -0.06 20.78 18.42
C GLU A 129 -0.64 22.00 17.71
N ALA A 130 -1.19 22.95 18.47
CA ALA A 130 -1.69 24.25 18.01
C ALA A 130 -2.42 24.23 16.65
N GLU A 131 -1.81 24.80 15.60
CA GLU A 131 -2.36 24.94 14.23
C GLU A 131 -2.35 23.62 13.43
N LEU A 132 -1.80 22.55 14.01
CA LEU A 132 -1.60 21.24 13.41
C LEU A 132 -2.21 20.15 14.30
N VAL A 133 -3.54 20.04 14.26
CA VAL A 133 -4.29 18.93 14.86
C VAL A 133 -4.83 18.05 13.74
N GLY A 134 -4.25 16.86 13.58
CA GLY A 134 -4.62 15.94 12.50
C GLY A 134 -3.54 14.93 12.16
N TYR A 135 -3.67 14.31 10.99
CA TYR A 135 -2.72 13.33 10.48
C TYR A 135 -1.98 13.89 9.28
N MET A 136 -0.67 14.03 9.39
CA MET A 136 0.19 14.38 8.24
C MET A 136 0.75 13.10 7.63
N SER A 137 0.83 13.03 6.30
CA SER A 137 1.52 11.90 5.67
C SER A 137 3.00 11.93 6.05
N LYS A 138 3.49 10.76 6.48
CA LYS A 138 4.87 10.56 6.96
C LYS A 138 5.89 10.94 5.90
N TYR A 139 5.57 10.61 4.66
CA TYR A 139 6.38 10.82 3.47
C TYR A 139 5.71 11.82 2.53
N GLU A 140 6.48 12.33 1.58
CA GLU A 140 5.93 12.89 0.35
C GLU A 140 5.11 11.82 -0.38
N THR A 141 4.11 12.24 -1.16
CA THR A 141 3.32 11.31 -1.99
C THR A 141 4.21 10.69 -3.05
N THR A 142 4.21 9.36 -3.16
CA THR A 142 5.08 8.63 -4.09
C THR A 142 4.48 8.49 -5.48
N ASN A 143 5.31 8.15 -6.48
CA ASN A 143 4.82 7.82 -7.82
C ASN A 143 3.80 6.69 -7.81
N ALA A 144 4.01 5.63 -7.02
CA ALA A 144 3.06 4.53 -6.93
C ALA A 144 1.69 4.98 -6.41
N GLN A 145 1.68 5.83 -5.37
CA GLN A 145 0.44 6.39 -4.81
C GLN A 145 -0.26 7.29 -5.83
N TYR A 146 0.47 8.16 -6.53
CA TYR A 146 -0.11 9.04 -7.54
C TYR A 146 -0.57 8.28 -8.79
N CYS A 147 0.17 7.26 -9.23
CA CYS A 147 -0.21 6.37 -10.34
C CYS A 147 -1.52 5.64 -10.05
N LYS A 148 -1.72 5.19 -8.80
CA LYS A 148 -3.01 4.64 -8.36
C LYS A 148 -4.12 5.68 -8.44
N PHE A 149 -3.89 6.90 -7.93
CA PHE A 149 -4.86 7.99 -8.07
C PHE A 149 -5.27 8.23 -9.52
N LEU A 150 -4.31 8.31 -10.44
CA LEU A 150 -4.60 8.50 -11.86
C LEU A 150 -5.48 7.36 -12.40
N SER A 151 -5.19 6.12 -12.01
CA SER A 151 -5.99 4.96 -12.41
C SER A 151 -7.42 5.03 -11.86
N ASP A 152 -7.58 5.25 -10.55
CA ASP A 152 -8.88 5.36 -9.89
C ASP A 152 -9.70 6.55 -10.44
N ALA A 153 -9.04 7.67 -10.70
CA ALA A 153 -9.68 8.86 -11.24
C ALA A 153 -10.09 8.69 -12.71
N LEU A 154 -9.35 7.90 -13.50
CA LEU A 154 -9.72 7.54 -14.86
C LEU A 154 -10.96 6.64 -14.87
N ASP A 155 -10.99 5.62 -14.02
CA ASP A 155 -12.13 4.72 -13.85
C ASP A 155 -13.39 5.48 -13.38
N ALA A 156 -13.20 6.44 -12.48
CA ALA A 156 -14.24 7.35 -12.02
C ALA A 156 -14.65 8.42 -13.06
N ARG A 157 -14.00 8.44 -14.24
CA ARG A 157 -14.21 9.43 -15.31
C ARG A 157 -14.06 10.88 -14.83
N LYS A 158 -13.13 11.12 -13.91
CA LYS A 158 -12.78 12.45 -13.37
C LYS A 158 -11.61 13.10 -14.09
N ILE A 159 -10.80 12.32 -14.79
CA ILE A 159 -9.70 12.80 -15.63
C ILE A 159 -9.83 12.31 -17.07
N GLU A 160 -9.07 12.94 -17.96
CA GLU A 160 -8.78 12.42 -19.29
C GLU A 160 -7.28 12.48 -19.57
N VAL A 161 -6.81 11.49 -20.32
CA VAL A 161 -5.43 11.43 -20.82
C VAL A 161 -5.39 12.13 -22.16
N ARG A 162 -4.58 13.18 -22.28
CA ARG A 162 -4.27 13.86 -23.53
C ARG A 162 -2.81 13.60 -23.90
N LYS A 163 -2.43 14.02 -25.11
CA LYS A 163 -1.04 13.89 -25.57
C LYS A 163 -0.08 14.72 -24.71
N ASP A 164 -0.53 15.87 -24.24
CA ASP A 164 0.23 16.90 -23.54
C ASP A 164 0.02 16.90 -22.02
N GLY A 165 -0.61 15.85 -21.47
CA GLY A 165 -0.82 15.76 -20.03
C GLY A 165 -2.13 15.09 -19.63
N ILE A 166 -2.30 14.99 -18.32
CA ILE A 166 -3.49 14.46 -17.69
C ILE A 166 -4.32 15.61 -17.14
N TYR A 167 -5.59 15.70 -17.54
CA TYR A 167 -6.43 16.85 -17.22
C TYR A 167 -7.66 16.43 -16.44
N GLY A 168 -8.06 17.25 -15.47
CA GLY A 168 -9.37 17.12 -14.83
C GLY A 168 -10.49 17.39 -15.84
N VAL A 169 -11.54 16.56 -15.85
CA VAL A 169 -12.73 16.75 -16.70
C VAL A 169 -14.01 17.00 -15.91
N ARG A 170 -13.94 16.95 -14.59
CA ARG A 170 -15.05 17.16 -13.65
C ARG A 170 -14.56 17.79 -12.35
N GLY A 171 -15.49 18.40 -11.61
CA GLY A 171 -15.20 19.01 -10.31
C GLY A 171 -14.64 20.43 -10.42
N GLU A 172 -14.09 20.92 -9.31
CA GLU A 172 -13.60 22.29 -9.16
C GLU A 172 -12.47 22.63 -10.12
N TYR A 173 -11.61 21.65 -10.44
CA TYR A 173 -10.43 21.82 -11.28
C TYR A 173 -10.61 21.28 -12.71
N ASN A 174 -11.85 21.29 -13.21
CA ASN A 174 -12.14 20.93 -14.59
C ASN A 174 -11.32 21.78 -15.58
N GLY A 175 -10.67 21.13 -16.54
CA GLY A 175 -9.80 21.72 -17.54
C GLY A 175 -8.38 22.02 -17.08
N GLN A 176 -8.06 21.83 -15.79
CA GLN A 176 -6.71 22.04 -15.27
C GLN A 176 -5.81 20.83 -15.54
N LEU A 177 -4.54 21.09 -15.81
CA LEU A 177 -3.49 20.07 -15.87
C LEU A 177 -3.28 19.51 -14.47
N TYR A 178 -3.28 18.18 -14.32
CA TYR A 178 -2.97 17.48 -13.08
C TYR A 178 -1.54 16.96 -13.09
N TYR A 179 -1.14 16.33 -14.20
CA TYR A 179 0.15 15.67 -14.35
C TYR A 179 0.69 15.88 -15.76
N ASP A 180 1.92 16.38 -15.89
CA ASP A 180 2.59 16.50 -17.18
C ASP A 180 3.24 15.16 -17.52
N ILE A 181 2.55 14.37 -18.35
CA ILE A 181 2.99 13.04 -18.75
C ILE A 181 3.93 13.05 -19.96
N ASP A 182 4.05 14.19 -20.66
CA ASP A 182 4.90 14.35 -21.86
C ASP A 182 6.28 14.93 -21.49
N ASP A 183 6.45 15.45 -20.27
CA ASP A 183 7.75 15.93 -19.79
C ASP A 183 8.78 14.78 -19.67
N PRO A 184 10.04 14.96 -20.12
CA PRO A 184 11.08 13.94 -20.02
C PRO A 184 11.42 13.51 -18.58
N HIS A 185 11.01 14.28 -17.58
CA HIS A 185 11.21 13.98 -16.17
C HIS A 185 10.03 13.26 -15.51
N ALA A 186 8.92 13.07 -16.22
CA ALA A 186 7.79 12.30 -15.76
C ALA A 186 8.24 10.88 -15.34
N GLN A 187 7.57 10.35 -14.33
CA GLN A 187 7.86 9.04 -13.74
C GLN A 187 6.67 8.09 -13.82
N ILE A 188 5.57 8.56 -14.40
CA ILE A 188 4.37 7.78 -14.65
C ILE A 188 4.09 7.90 -16.15
N SER A 189 3.85 6.80 -16.82
CA SER A 189 3.42 6.76 -18.21
C SER A 189 2.03 6.17 -18.35
N PHE A 190 1.46 6.31 -19.54
CA PHE A 190 0.17 5.73 -19.88
C PHE A 190 0.29 4.91 -21.16
N SER A 191 0.05 3.61 -21.05
CA SER A 191 0.09 2.68 -22.19
C SER A 191 -0.95 1.58 -22.01
N ASP A 192 -1.51 1.13 -23.13
CA ASP A 192 -2.52 0.07 -23.18
C ASP A 192 -3.76 0.30 -22.28
N GLY A 193 -4.07 1.57 -21.98
CA GLY A 193 -5.20 1.94 -21.14
C GLY A 193 -4.88 2.01 -19.64
N TYR A 194 -3.63 1.82 -19.25
CA TYR A 194 -3.19 1.75 -17.85
C TYR A 194 -2.06 2.74 -17.57
N PHE A 195 -2.03 3.24 -16.32
CA PHE A 195 -0.90 4.01 -15.81
C PHE A 195 0.15 3.08 -15.22
N HIS A 196 1.44 3.40 -15.45
CA HIS A 196 2.56 2.62 -14.94
C HIS A 196 3.62 3.55 -14.39
N VAL A 197 4.26 3.17 -13.27
CA VAL A 197 5.47 3.85 -12.81
C VAL A 197 6.66 3.38 -13.65
N GLU A 198 7.39 4.33 -14.19
CA GLU A 198 8.56 4.08 -15.03
C GLU A 198 9.76 3.60 -14.20
N SER A 199 10.51 2.64 -14.74
CA SER A 199 11.83 2.28 -14.21
C SER A 199 12.92 3.05 -14.95
N ARG A 200 13.88 3.64 -14.23
CA ARG A 200 14.96 4.43 -14.86
C ARG A 200 16.22 3.61 -14.96
N SER A 201 16.50 3.01 -16.12
CA SER A 201 17.70 2.15 -16.31
C SER A 201 17.84 1.05 -15.23
N GLY A 202 16.72 0.42 -14.85
CA GLY A 202 16.68 -0.63 -13.83
C GLY A 202 16.51 -0.15 -12.39
N TYR A 203 16.41 1.17 -12.16
CA TYR A 203 16.05 1.73 -10.86
C TYR A 203 14.53 1.77 -10.70
N ASP A 204 14.04 1.28 -9.56
CA ASP A 204 12.64 1.31 -9.18
C ASP A 204 12.25 2.72 -8.69
N MET A 205 11.25 3.33 -9.35
CA MET A 205 10.77 4.67 -9.02
C MET A 205 9.46 4.66 -8.21
N ASN A 206 8.92 3.50 -7.84
CA ASN A 206 7.64 3.40 -7.13
C ASN A 206 7.61 4.17 -5.80
N SER A 207 8.72 4.14 -5.08
CA SER A 207 8.90 4.75 -3.75
C SER A 207 9.54 6.15 -3.80
N HIS A 208 9.87 6.65 -4.99
CA HIS A 208 10.32 8.03 -5.15
C HIS A 208 9.12 8.99 -5.08
N PRO A 209 9.31 10.24 -4.62
CA PRO A 209 8.25 11.24 -4.60
C PRO A 209 7.76 11.51 -6.03
N VAL A 210 6.45 11.72 -6.16
CA VAL A 210 5.88 12.16 -7.43
C VAL A 210 6.36 13.58 -7.75
N VAL A 211 6.73 13.77 -9.00
CA VAL A 211 7.15 15.04 -9.60
C VAL A 211 6.38 15.25 -10.89
N GLU A 212 6.51 16.40 -11.53
CA GLU A 212 5.69 16.77 -12.70
C GLU A 212 4.17 16.82 -12.39
N VAL A 213 3.85 17.10 -11.12
CA VAL A 213 2.49 17.30 -10.63
C VAL A 213 2.23 18.78 -10.42
N SER A 214 1.09 19.25 -10.94
CA SER A 214 0.66 20.64 -10.73
C SER A 214 0.06 20.79 -9.34
N TRP A 215 -0.15 22.04 -8.89
CA TRP A 215 -0.89 22.27 -7.66
C TRP A 215 -2.33 21.71 -7.75
N PHE A 216 -2.96 21.83 -8.92
CA PHE A 216 -4.30 21.28 -9.14
C PHE A 216 -4.32 19.75 -9.09
N GLY A 217 -3.28 19.10 -9.61
CA GLY A 217 -3.12 17.65 -9.56
C GLY A 217 -2.91 17.14 -8.14
N ALA A 218 -2.12 17.87 -7.33
CA ALA A 218 -1.91 17.57 -5.91
C ALA A 218 -3.22 17.75 -5.11
N LYS A 219 -3.94 18.85 -5.35
CA LYS A 219 -5.23 19.11 -4.68
C LYS A 219 -6.31 18.11 -5.08
N ALA A 220 -6.36 17.73 -6.36
CA ALA A 220 -7.29 16.71 -6.85
C ALA A 220 -7.01 15.33 -6.27
N PHE A 221 -5.74 14.95 -6.07
CA PHE A 221 -5.36 13.73 -5.35
C PHE A 221 -5.93 13.76 -3.92
N CYS A 222 -5.67 14.84 -3.19
CA CYS A 222 -6.16 14.98 -1.81
C CYS A 222 -7.69 14.90 -1.77
N ASP A 223 -8.38 15.67 -2.60
CA ASP A 223 -9.84 15.73 -2.60
C ASP A 223 -10.48 14.40 -3.04
N PHE A 224 -9.81 13.62 -3.90
CA PHE A 224 -10.30 12.33 -4.33
C PHE A 224 -10.40 11.32 -3.18
N TYR A 225 -9.43 11.36 -2.26
CA TYR A 225 -9.37 10.49 -1.08
C TYR A 225 -9.82 11.17 0.22
N SER A 226 -10.49 12.32 0.14
CA SER A 226 -10.96 13.09 1.31
C SER A 226 -9.84 13.57 2.25
N TYR A 227 -8.65 13.81 1.70
CA TYR A 227 -7.54 14.51 2.36
C TYR A 227 -7.54 15.99 1.96
N VAL A 228 -6.58 16.75 2.48
CA VAL A 228 -6.27 18.11 2.04
C VAL A 228 -4.76 18.26 1.83
N LEU A 229 -4.36 19.30 1.09
CA LEU A 229 -2.98 19.80 1.17
C LEU A 229 -2.82 20.52 2.51
N PRO A 230 -1.67 20.37 3.20
CA PRO A 230 -1.40 21.19 4.38
C PRO A 230 -1.32 22.67 3.98
N SER A 231 -1.74 23.57 4.87
CA SER A 231 -1.38 24.99 4.75
C SER A 231 0.12 25.17 4.98
N GLU A 232 0.69 26.30 4.55
CA GLU A 232 2.08 26.66 4.85
C GLU A 232 2.36 26.62 6.35
N ALA A 233 1.43 27.12 7.17
CA ALA A 233 1.57 27.16 8.62
C ALA A 233 1.56 25.74 9.23
N GLN A 234 0.67 24.87 8.75
CA GLN A 234 0.63 23.45 9.14
C GLN A 234 1.91 22.71 8.76
N TRP A 235 2.39 22.92 7.52
CA TRP A 235 3.64 22.33 7.06
C TRP A 235 4.82 22.80 7.92
N GLN A 236 4.89 24.10 8.20
CA GLN A 236 5.95 24.68 9.00
C GLN A 236 5.91 24.18 10.45
N ALA A 237 4.74 24.12 11.08
CA ALA A 237 4.58 23.58 12.43
C ALA A 237 5.05 22.11 12.53
N ALA A 238 4.79 21.32 11.49
CA ALA A 238 5.25 19.93 11.41
C ALA A 238 6.78 19.83 11.31
N ALA A 239 7.39 20.69 10.49
CA ALA A 239 8.83 20.68 10.21
C ALA A 239 9.68 21.30 11.33
N ASP A 240 9.16 22.32 12.02
CA ASP A 240 9.86 23.08 13.07
C ASP A 240 10.00 22.28 14.38
N TYR A 241 9.17 21.25 14.58
CA TYR A 241 9.18 20.34 15.72
C TYR A 241 9.44 21.04 17.08
N ASN A 242 8.35 21.45 17.74
CA ASN A 242 8.41 22.20 19.00
C ASN A 242 9.26 23.49 18.91
N ALA A 243 9.20 24.17 17.75
CA ALA A 243 9.90 25.44 17.50
C ALA A 243 11.43 25.38 17.68
N SER A 244 12.04 24.25 17.32
CA SER A 244 13.44 23.96 17.60
C SER A 244 14.27 23.60 16.38
N PHE A 245 13.64 23.27 15.25
CA PHE A 245 14.33 22.77 14.08
C PHE A 245 14.59 23.88 13.07
N HIS A 246 15.85 24.02 12.64
CA HIS A 246 16.21 24.91 11.52
C HIS A 246 15.90 24.27 10.16
N TYR A 247 15.99 22.94 10.10
CA TYR A 247 15.68 22.08 8.97
C TYR A 247 14.73 21.00 9.45
N GLY A 248 13.87 20.46 8.58
CA GLY A 248 13.01 19.34 8.93
C GLY A 248 13.76 18.10 9.48
N CYS A 249 15.09 18.04 9.33
CA CYS A 249 15.99 17.03 9.88
C CYS A 249 16.81 17.48 11.11
N GLY A 250 16.42 18.57 11.79
CA GLY A 250 17.05 19.09 13.00
C GLY A 250 17.75 20.45 12.84
N LEU A 251 18.70 20.75 13.74
CA LEU A 251 19.40 22.04 13.77
C LEU A 251 20.38 22.25 12.61
N ASN A 252 20.89 21.17 12.02
CA ASN A 252 21.86 21.19 10.93
C ASN A 252 21.47 20.17 9.87
N ILE A 253 21.70 20.53 8.61
CA ILE A 253 21.53 19.67 7.44
C ILE A 253 22.89 19.23 6.89
N ASP A 254 22.96 17.98 6.47
CA ASP A 254 24.07 17.40 5.73
C ASP A 254 23.55 16.25 4.86
N SER A 255 24.37 15.75 3.92
CA SER A 255 23.95 14.76 2.92
C SER A 255 23.63 13.37 3.51
N SER A 256 23.84 13.14 4.80
CA SER A 256 23.37 11.92 5.49
C SER A 256 21.94 12.05 6.03
N LYS A 257 21.36 13.26 5.99
CA LYS A 257 20.06 13.58 6.59
C LYS A 257 19.00 14.04 5.60
N ALA A 258 19.41 14.47 4.41
CA ALA A 258 18.53 15.01 3.39
C ALA A 258 19.19 14.91 2.02
N ASN A 259 18.37 14.87 0.97
CA ASN A 259 18.82 14.98 -0.42
C ASN A 259 18.69 16.44 -0.90
N TYR A 260 19.80 17.14 -1.07
CA TYR A 260 19.85 18.56 -1.49
C TYR A 260 21.19 18.86 -2.18
N ASP A 261 21.37 20.07 -2.73
CA ASP A 261 22.64 20.57 -3.30
C ASP A 261 23.14 19.75 -4.51
N LEU A 262 22.23 19.46 -5.45
CA LEU A 262 22.48 18.67 -6.66
C LEU A 262 23.00 17.24 -6.37
N ASN A 263 22.69 16.72 -5.18
CA ASN A 263 23.10 15.37 -4.78
C ASN A 263 22.43 14.29 -5.66
N ASN A 264 23.14 13.18 -5.79
CA ASN A 264 22.65 11.98 -6.46
C ASN A 264 23.11 10.72 -5.71
N PRO A 265 22.60 10.50 -4.49
CA PRO A 265 23.07 9.41 -3.63
C PRO A 265 22.75 8.02 -4.21
N GLN A 266 21.73 7.92 -5.06
CA GLN A 266 21.33 6.69 -5.74
C GLN A 266 22.13 6.44 -7.03
N GLY A 267 22.90 7.42 -7.51
CA GLY A 267 23.60 7.33 -8.79
C GLY A 267 22.65 7.20 -9.99
N LEU A 268 21.46 7.84 -9.91
CA LEU A 268 20.48 7.85 -10.99
C LEU A 268 21.11 8.39 -12.29
N PRO A 269 20.77 7.82 -13.45
CA PRO A 269 21.41 8.13 -14.72
C PRO A 269 20.98 9.48 -15.30
N SER A 270 19.86 10.04 -14.84
CA SER A 270 19.26 11.28 -15.32
C SER A 270 18.43 11.94 -14.25
N PHE A 271 18.17 13.24 -14.42
CA PHE A 271 17.27 13.98 -13.56
C PHE A 271 15.83 13.48 -13.62
N PRO A 272 15.04 13.77 -12.59
CA PRO A 272 15.46 14.29 -11.28
C PRO A 272 16.17 13.22 -10.43
N HIS A 273 17.12 13.67 -9.62
CA HIS A 273 17.89 12.81 -8.70
C HIS A 273 17.21 12.68 -7.33
N THR A 274 15.89 12.44 -7.32
CA THR A 274 15.16 12.16 -6.07
C THR A 274 15.64 10.85 -5.45
N THR A 275 15.34 10.66 -4.17
CA THR A 275 15.56 9.41 -3.44
C THR A 275 14.22 8.75 -3.12
N PRO A 276 14.19 7.42 -2.88
CA PRO A 276 13.05 6.80 -2.21
C PRO A 276 12.74 7.55 -0.91
N VAL A 277 11.45 7.79 -0.67
CA VAL A 277 11.01 8.46 0.56
C VAL A 277 11.45 7.67 1.79
N GLY A 278 11.81 8.37 2.86
CA GLY A 278 12.28 7.80 4.12
C GLY A 278 13.75 7.36 4.13
N GLN A 279 14.50 7.54 3.04
CA GLN A 279 15.89 7.08 2.94
C GLN A 279 16.80 7.64 4.06
N PHE A 280 16.56 8.86 4.52
CA PHE A 280 17.41 9.55 5.49
C PHE A 280 16.94 9.42 6.95
N GLY A 281 15.95 8.55 7.18
CA GLY A 281 15.40 8.30 8.50
C GLY A 281 14.31 9.30 8.92
N GLU A 282 13.90 9.17 10.17
CA GLU A 282 12.78 9.89 10.76
C GLU A 282 13.27 11.04 11.65
N TYR A 283 12.56 12.16 11.59
CA TYR A 283 12.82 13.36 12.36
C TYR A 283 11.52 13.94 12.90
N GLY A 284 11.61 14.90 13.82
CA GLY A 284 10.46 15.57 14.40
C GLY A 284 9.41 14.59 14.95
N TYR A 285 8.15 14.72 14.56
CA TYR A 285 7.06 13.81 14.93
C TYR A 285 7.14 12.41 14.30
N SER A 286 8.31 11.95 13.87
CA SER A 286 8.51 10.76 13.02
C SER A 286 8.18 10.98 11.55
N LEU A 287 8.27 12.23 11.09
CA LEU A 287 8.15 12.61 9.68
C LEU A 287 9.48 12.39 8.96
N CYS A 288 9.39 12.15 7.66
CA CYS A 288 10.54 12.00 6.78
C CYS A 288 10.54 13.11 5.72
N ASP A 289 11.75 13.41 5.22
CA ASP A 289 11.98 14.25 4.05
C ASP A 289 11.37 15.66 4.14
N MET A 290 11.16 16.17 5.36
CA MET A 290 10.73 17.56 5.59
C MET A 290 11.82 18.60 5.22
N ALA A 291 12.95 18.16 4.67
CA ALA A 291 14.02 18.99 4.12
C ALA A 291 14.66 18.28 2.92
N GLY A 292 14.66 18.94 1.76
CA GLY A 292 15.21 18.40 0.52
C GLY A 292 14.26 17.42 -0.18
N ASN A 293 14.84 16.59 -1.06
CA ASN A 293 14.18 15.64 -1.96
C ASN A 293 13.28 16.34 -3.00
N VAL A 294 12.09 16.82 -2.64
CA VAL A 294 11.27 17.69 -3.50
C VAL A 294 10.68 18.86 -2.73
N TRP A 295 10.49 19.99 -3.42
CA TRP A 295 9.61 21.04 -2.90
C TRP A 295 8.19 20.51 -2.77
N GLU A 296 7.46 20.94 -1.76
CA GLU A 296 6.11 20.43 -1.50
C GLU A 296 5.04 21.50 -1.63
N TRP A 297 4.05 21.25 -2.48
CA TRP A 297 2.87 22.10 -2.60
C TRP A 297 2.08 22.19 -1.29
N THR A 298 1.66 23.42 -0.95
CA THR A 298 0.74 23.70 0.16
C THR A 298 -0.57 24.30 -0.36
N ASP A 299 -1.61 24.33 0.47
CA ASP A 299 -2.88 24.99 0.13
C ASP A 299 -2.79 26.54 0.21
N SER A 300 -1.70 27.07 0.76
CA SER A 300 -1.52 28.50 0.98
C SER A 300 -1.23 29.27 -0.31
N THR A 301 -1.76 30.50 -0.37
CA THR A 301 -1.55 31.45 -1.47
C THR A 301 -0.65 32.59 -1.01
N SER A 302 0.38 32.89 -1.78
CA SER A 302 1.26 34.04 -1.60
C SER A 302 0.53 35.37 -1.83
N SER A 303 1.15 36.49 -1.45
CA SER A 303 0.60 37.83 -1.70
C SER A 303 0.39 38.16 -3.19
N GLU A 304 1.08 37.45 -4.08
CA GLU A 304 1.02 37.66 -5.53
C GLU A 304 0.01 36.72 -6.23
N GLY A 305 -0.69 35.87 -5.47
CA GLY A 305 -1.67 34.92 -6.02
C GLY A 305 -1.08 33.58 -6.48
N SER A 306 0.24 33.40 -6.36
CA SER A 306 0.94 32.13 -6.57
C SER A 306 0.76 31.19 -5.38
N ARG A 307 0.97 29.88 -5.56
CA ARG A 307 0.89 28.86 -4.49
C ARG A 307 2.23 28.68 -3.81
N VAL A 308 2.20 28.43 -2.51
CA VAL A 308 3.39 28.31 -1.67
C VAL A 308 3.94 26.88 -1.71
N LEU A 309 5.27 26.78 -1.83
CA LEU A 309 6.09 25.58 -1.79
C LEU A 309 7.02 25.63 -0.57
N LYS A 310 7.27 24.47 0.06
CA LYS A 310 8.13 24.33 1.25
C LYS A 310 9.14 23.20 1.10
N GLY A 311 10.20 23.21 1.92
CA GLY A 311 11.11 22.07 2.10
C GLY A 311 12.41 22.07 1.29
N GLY A 312 12.48 22.79 0.16
CA GLY A 312 13.61 22.67 -0.77
C GLY A 312 13.62 21.33 -1.50
N SER A 313 14.54 21.12 -2.44
CA SER A 313 14.61 19.87 -3.22
C SER A 313 16.04 19.35 -3.37
N TRP A 314 16.19 18.19 -4.01
CA TRP A 314 17.48 17.57 -4.34
C TRP A 314 18.46 18.49 -5.07
N CYS A 315 17.98 19.48 -5.83
CA CYS A 315 18.82 20.41 -6.57
C CYS A 315 19.04 21.77 -5.90
N ASP A 316 18.46 21.99 -4.72
CA ASP A 316 18.51 23.30 -4.05
C ASP A 316 19.57 23.36 -2.95
N SER A 317 20.05 24.57 -2.67
CA SER A 317 21.04 24.78 -1.62
C SER A 317 20.44 24.56 -0.22
N ALA A 318 21.30 24.34 0.78
CA ALA A 318 20.86 24.27 2.18
C ALA A 318 20.01 25.48 2.59
N GLN A 319 20.27 26.69 2.06
CA GLN A 319 19.45 27.86 2.39
C GLN A 319 17.98 27.63 2.05
N ASN A 320 17.67 26.99 0.93
CA ASN A 320 16.30 26.73 0.49
C ASN A 320 15.59 25.66 1.32
N CYS A 321 16.33 24.74 1.95
CA CYS A 321 15.78 23.64 2.73
C CYS A 321 15.40 24.00 4.17
N LYS A 322 15.58 25.26 4.58
CA LYS A 322 15.22 25.70 5.94
C LYS A 322 13.72 25.68 6.13
N VAL A 323 13.29 25.34 7.34
CA VAL A 323 11.87 25.33 7.76
C VAL A 323 11.20 26.67 7.51
N SER A 324 11.92 27.78 7.73
CA SER A 324 11.41 29.14 7.60
C SER A 324 11.29 29.64 6.15
N GLU A 325 11.86 28.93 5.18
CA GLU A 325 11.94 29.40 3.80
C GLU A 325 10.76 28.87 3.00
N SER A 326 10.32 29.66 2.04
CA SER A 326 9.26 29.30 1.11
C SER A 326 9.58 29.80 -0.29
N LEU A 327 9.11 29.03 -1.27
CA LEU A 327 9.05 29.46 -2.66
C LEU A 327 7.58 29.69 -3.01
N SER A 328 7.31 30.49 -4.04
CA SER A 328 5.99 30.53 -4.64
C SER A 328 6.09 30.30 -6.13
N SER A 329 5.12 29.57 -6.67
CA SER A 329 5.01 29.29 -8.10
C SER A 329 3.56 29.42 -8.55
N SER A 330 3.38 29.76 -9.83
CA SER A 330 2.08 29.62 -10.47
C SER A 330 1.56 28.19 -10.26
N PRO A 331 0.25 27.99 -10.04
CA PRO A 331 -0.32 26.65 -9.85
C PRO A 331 -0.34 25.80 -11.12
N LEU A 332 -0.06 26.41 -12.29
CA LEU A 332 -0.16 25.75 -13.60
C LEU A 332 1.09 24.95 -14.01
N PRO A 333 2.32 25.50 -13.97
CA PRO A 333 3.51 24.76 -14.37
C PRO A 333 3.79 23.61 -13.40
N THR A 334 4.24 22.50 -13.95
CA THR A 334 4.82 21.39 -13.22
C THR A 334 6.34 21.55 -13.20
N HIS A 335 7.00 20.91 -12.23
CA HIS A 335 8.46 20.94 -12.13
C HIS A 335 8.99 19.58 -11.67
N PHE A 336 10.14 19.18 -12.21
CA PHE A 336 10.82 17.92 -11.90
C PHE A 336 11.33 17.82 -10.46
N ASN A 337 11.24 18.89 -9.69
CA ASN A 337 11.68 18.96 -8.30
C ASN A 337 10.55 19.40 -7.34
N CYS A 338 9.30 19.38 -7.80
CA CYS A 338 8.12 19.72 -7.00
C CYS A 338 7.15 18.53 -6.90
N GLY A 339 6.85 18.13 -5.67
CA GLY A 339 5.83 17.15 -5.31
C GLY A 339 4.90 17.73 -4.24
N PHE A 340 4.38 16.88 -3.36
CA PHE A 340 3.51 17.29 -2.25
C PHE A 340 3.39 16.19 -1.20
N ARG A 341 2.76 16.54 -0.07
CA ARG A 341 2.32 15.60 0.96
C ARG A 341 0.88 15.88 1.36
N ALA A 342 0.21 14.91 1.97
CA ALA A 342 -1.21 15.01 2.32
C ALA A 342 -1.41 15.27 3.82
N PHE A 343 -2.56 15.84 4.16
CA PHE A 343 -2.99 16.09 5.52
C PHE A 343 -4.46 15.70 5.72
N ILE A 344 -4.81 15.21 6.90
CA ILE A 344 -6.18 14.92 7.30
C ILE A 344 -6.48 15.76 8.56
N PRO A 345 -7.32 16.81 8.46
CA PRO A 345 -7.72 17.60 9.61
C PRO A 345 -8.63 16.78 10.55
N LYS A 346 -8.55 17.05 11.85
CA LYS A 346 -9.39 16.41 12.88
C LYS A 346 -10.54 17.29 13.34
#